data_AF-A0A2V6WQZ3-F1
#
_entry.id   AF-A0A2V6WQZ3-F1
#
_cell.length_a   1.000
_cell.length_b   1.000
_cell.length_c   1.000
_cell.angle_alpha   90.00
_cell.angle_beta   90.00
_cell.angle_gamma   90.00
#
_symmetry.space_group_name_H-M   'P 1'
#
loop_
_entity.id
_entity.type
_entity.pdbx_description
1 polymer ?
#
loop_
_entity_poly.entity_id
_entity_poly.type
_entity_poly.pdbx_seq_one_letter_code
_entity_poly.pdbx_strand_id
1 'polypeptide(L)' 'MLVAFLREETKKSGHRRVVVAVSGGVDSAAVAALAAETFGPENVTA' A
#
# COMPACT_ATOMS: atom_id res chain seq x y z
N MET A 1 -11.62 -2.67 -6.03
CA MET A 1 -11.77 -1.21 -6.28
C MET A 1 -10.97 -0.32 -5.30
N LEU A 2 -9.98 -0.81 -4.55
CA LEU A 2 -8.92 0.05 -3.98
C LEU A 2 -7.54 -0.53 -4.32
N VAL A 3 -7.39 -1.84 -4.15
CA VAL A 3 -6.21 -2.60 -4.58
C VAL A 3 -5.86 -2.39 -6.06
N ALA A 4 -6.84 -2.55 -6.96
CA ALA A 4 -6.64 -2.31 -8.39
C ALA A 4 -6.23 -0.86 -8.69
N PHE A 5 -6.83 0.11 -7.98
CA PHE A 5 -6.49 1.52 -8.13
C PHE A 5 -5.05 1.80 -7.65
N LEU A 6 -4.68 1.33 -6.46
CA LEU A 6 -3.32 1.45 -5.93
C LEU A 6 -2.29 0.83 -6.88
N ARG A 7 -2.60 -0.34 -7.47
CA ARG A 7 -1.72 -1.00 -8.45
C ARG A 7 -1.50 -0.13 -9.68
N GLU A 8 -2.57 0.38 -10.29
CA GLU A 8 -2.49 1.19 -11.51
C GLU A 8 -1.82 2.55 -11.27
N GLU A 9 -2.18 3.26 -10.20
CA GLU A 9 -1.58 4.57 -9.90
C GLU A 9 -0.09 4.44 -9.56
N THR A 10 0.30 3.41 -8.80
CA THR A 10 1.72 3.19 -8.46
C THR A 10 2.53 2.71 -9.67
N LYS A 11 1.90 1.99 -10.60
CA LYS A 11 2.55 1.60 -11.86
C LYS A 11 2.91 2.81 -12.72
N LYS A 12 2.08 3.87 -12.72
CA LYS A 12 2.37 5.11 -13.46
C LYS A 12 3.62 5.83 -12.95
N SER A 13 3.95 5.71 -11.67
CA SER A 13 5.16 6.29 -11.07
C SER A 13 6.39 5.38 -11.15
N GLY A 14 6.24 4.12 -11.58
CA GLY A 14 7.34 3.16 -11.77
C GLY A 14 7.94 2.61 -10.46
N HIS A 15 7.30 2.87 -9.31
CA HIS A 15 7.75 2.38 -8.02
C HIS A 15 7.33 0.92 -7.78
N ARG A 16 8.20 0.15 -7.12
CA ARG A 16 7.99 -1.27 -6.81
C ARG A 16 7.83 -1.56 -5.31
N ARG A 17 8.08 -0.58 -4.46
CA ARG A 17 7.96 -0.67 -3.00
C ARG A 17 7.31 0.59 -2.46
N VAL A 18 6.57 0.47 -1.37
CA VAL A 18 5.87 1.58 -0.73
C VAL A 18 6.19 1.66 0.76
N VAL A 19 6.10 2.87 1.30
CA VAL A 19 6.21 3.14 2.74
C VAL A 19 4.86 3.66 3.21
N VAL A 20 4.33 3.08 4.29
CA VAL A 20 3.07 3.46 4.92
C VAL A 20 3.37 3.88 6.34
N ALA A 21 3.16 5.14 6.71
CA ALA A 21 3.30 5.54 8.10
C ALA A 21 2.13 5.02 8.93
N VAL A 22 2.40 4.24 9.97
CA VAL A 22 1.36 3.68 10.87
C VAL A 22 1.32 4.41 12.20
N SER A 23 0.16 4.99 12.53
CA SER A 23 -0.06 5.68 13.81
C SER A 23 -0.67 4.78 14.88
N GLY A 24 -1.17 3.61 14.49
CA GLY A 24 -1.98 2.73 15.32
C GLY A 24 -3.49 2.98 15.21
N GLY A 25 -3.92 4.01 14.46
CA GLY A 25 -5.33 4.26 14.14
C GLY A 25 -5.87 3.37 13.02
N VAL A 26 -7.20 3.17 13.01
CA VAL A 26 -7.90 2.28 12.07
C VAL A 26 -7.61 2.62 10.60
N ASP A 27 -7.52 3.90 10.25
CA ASP A 27 -7.27 4.33 8.88
C ASP A 27 -5.89 3.88 8.40
N SER A 28 -4.86 4.10 9.22
CA SER A 28 -3.48 3.68 8.87
C SER A 28 -3.35 2.16 8.79
N ALA A 29 -4.08 1.42 9.64
CA ALA A 29 -4.12 -0.03 9.60
C ALA A 29 -4.81 -0.54 8.33
N ALA A 30 -5.92 0.08 7.92
CA ALA A 30 -6.61 -0.26 6.67
C ALA A 30 -5.74 0.02 5.44
N VAL A 31 -5.01 1.14 5.42
CA VAL A 31 -4.05 1.46 4.34
C VAL A 31 -2.91 0.44 4.29
N ALA A 32 -2.33 0.07 5.43
CA ALA A 32 -1.27 -0.95 5.48
C ALA A 32 -1.76 -2.32 4.95
N ALA A 33 -2.98 -2.72 5.31
CA ALA A 33 -3.60 -3.96 4.81
C ALA A 33 -3.81 -3.92 3.28
N LEU A 34 -4.38 -2.82 2.77
CA LEU A 34 -4.57 -2.64 1.33
C LEU A 34 -3.23 -2.58 0.57
N ALA A 35 -2.20 -1.97 1.14
CA ALA A 35 -0.87 -1.92 0.56
C ALA A 35 -0.25 -3.32 0.47
N ALA A 36 -0.34 -4.12 1.54
CA ALA A 36 0.15 -5.50 1.53
C ALA A 36 -0.59 -6.37 0.50
N GLU A 37 -1.92 -6.24 0.37
CA GLU A 37 -2.70 -6.93 -0.66
C GLU A 37 -2.34 -6.48 -2.08
N THR A 38 -2.01 -5.20 -2.26
CA THR A 38 -1.67 -4.64 -3.58
C THR A 38 -0.28 -5.02 -4.03
N PHE A 39 0.72 -4.81 -3.17
CA PHE A 39 2.13 -4.88 -3.55
C PHE A 39 2.84 -6.15 -3.09
N GLY A 40 2.19 -6.97 -2.26
CA GLY A 40 2.85 -8.02 -1.50
C GLY A 40 3.49 -7.44 -0.22
N PRO A 41 3.38 -8.10 0.94
CA PRO A 41 3.90 -7.58 2.20
C PRO A 41 5.42 -7.34 2.18
N GLU A 42 6.18 -8.08 1.38
CA GLU A 42 7.63 -7.91 1.20
C GLU A 42 8.02 -6.58 0.53
N ASN A 43 7.06 -5.91 -0.11
CA ASN A 43 7.23 -4.63 -0.78
C ASN A 43 6.64 -3.45 0.01
N VAL A 44 6.22 -3.67 1.27
CA VAL A 44 5.63 -2.65 2.15
C VAL A 44 6.49 -2.49 3.40
N THR A 45 6.90 -1.26 3.68
CA THR A 45 7.45 -0.87 4.99
C THR A 45 6.40 -0.06 5.74
N ALA A 46 6.00 -0.53 6.92
CA ALA A 46 5.00 0.08 7.80
C ALA A 46 5.67 0.81 8.97
#